data_AF-X1HUQ4-F1
#
_entry.id   AF-X1HUQ4-F1
#
_cell.length_a   1.000
_cell.length_b   1.000
_cell.length_c   1.000
_cell.angle_alpha   90.00
_cell.angle_beta   90.00
_cell.angle_gamma   90.00
#
_symmetry.space_group_name_H-M   'P 1'
#
loop_
_entity.id
_entity.type
_entity.pdbx_description
1 polymer ?
#
loop_
_entity_poly.entity_id
_entity_poly.type
_entity_poly.pdbx_seq_one_letter_code
_entity_poly.pdbx_strand_id
1 'polypeptide(L)'
;GKFPFRVGKMLGFEKKQIETGWLVNKLGNTYSGSSPLGLTAILDVSKPGDKILIVSYGSGAGSDAFIFEVTKRIDKARDLAPKTRELLEKNINYLEYGEYAKFRQKIKKVT
;
A
#
# COMPACT_ATOMS: atom_id res chain seq x y z
N GLY A 1 -6.74 -7.68 1.43
CA GLY A 1 -7.50 -7.69 0.16
C GLY A 1 -7.00 -8.81 -0.75
N LYS A 2 -7.89 -9.62 -1.33
CA LYS A 2 -7.51 -10.79 -2.14
C LYS A 2 -7.11 -10.46 -3.59
N PHE A 3 -7.44 -9.25 -4.08
CA PHE A 3 -7.32 -8.87 -5.49
C PHE A 3 -5.88 -8.90 -6.04
N PRO A 4 -4.86 -8.32 -5.39
CA PRO A 4 -3.50 -8.32 -5.93
C PRO A 4 -2.95 -9.74 -6.14
N PHE A 5 -3.21 -10.66 -5.21
CA PHE A 5 -2.79 -12.05 -5.35
C PHE A 5 -3.56 -12.80 -6.44
N ARG A 6 -4.86 -12.54 -6.61
CA ARG A 6 -5.65 -13.16 -7.67
C ARG A 6 -5.15 -12.72 -9.05
N VAL A 7 -5.01 -11.41 -9.27
CA VAL A 7 -4.53 -10.86 -10.54
C VAL A 7 -3.08 -11.25 -10.78
N GLY A 8 -2.22 -11.18 -9.76
CA GLY A 8 -0.84 -11.63 -9.84
C GLY A 8 -0.72 -13.09 -10.27
N LYS A 9 -1.53 -13.99 -9.68
CA LYS A 9 -1.58 -15.41 -10.10
C LYS A 9 -2.02 -15.56 -11.55
N MET A 10 -3.03 -14.80 -12.00
CA MET A 10 -3.50 -14.83 -13.40
C MET A 10 -2.41 -14.38 -14.38
N LEU A 11 -1.56 -13.45 -13.97
CA LEU A 11 -0.46 -12.91 -14.77
C LEU A 11 0.87 -13.65 -14.57
N GLY A 12 0.90 -14.74 -13.79
CA GLY A 12 2.09 -15.56 -13.58
C GLY A 12 3.07 -15.07 -12.51
N PHE A 13 2.69 -14.11 -11.66
CA PHE A 13 3.52 -13.66 -10.54
C PHE A 13 3.41 -14.59 -9.32
N GLU A 14 4.54 -14.80 -8.68
CA GLU A 14 4.63 -15.53 -7.42
C GLU A 14 4.17 -14.66 -6.24
N LYS A 15 3.63 -15.31 -5.21
CA LYS A 15 3.12 -14.63 -4.02
C LYS A 15 4.17 -13.71 -3.36
N LYS A 16 5.41 -14.19 -3.24
CA LYS A 16 6.53 -13.43 -2.65
C LYS A 16 6.87 -12.14 -3.40
N GLN A 17 6.57 -12.06 -4.71
CA GLN A 17 6.78 -10.85 -5.51
C GLN A 17 5.75 -9.75 -5.19
N ILE A 18 4.63 -10.09 -4.54
CA ILE A 18 3.50 -9.20 -4.27
C ILE A 18 3.42 -8.83 -2.78
N GLU A 19 3.79 -9.75 -1.88
CA GLU A 19 3.61 -9.63 -0.43
C GLU A 19 4.19 -8.35 0.17
N THR A 20 5.35 -7.89 -0.29
CA THR A 20 6.02 -6.69 0.24
C THR A 20 5.14 -5.45 0.12
N GLY A 21 4.51 -5.24 -1.04
CA GLY A 21 3.60 -4.11 -1.30
C GLY A 21 2.16 -4.33 -0.82
N TRP A 22 1.85 -5.50 -0.26
CA TRP A 22 0.50 -5.85 0.19
C TRP A 22 0.21 -5.30 1.60
N LEU A 23 -0.21 -4.04 1.68
CA LEU A 23 -0.46 -3.32 2.95
C LEU A 23 -1.94 -3.32 3.40
N VAL A 24 -2.85 -3.68 2.50
CA VAL A 24 -4.32 -3.61 2.73
C VAL A 24 -4.81 -4.48 3.89
N ASN A 25 -4.03 -5.49 4.32
CA ASN A 25 -4.36 -6.32 5.48
C ASN A 25 -4.20 -5.58 6.83
N LYS A 26 -3.42 -4.49 6.85
CA LYS A 26 -3.18 -3.67 8.05
C LYS A 26 -3.82 -2.28 7.93
N LEU A 27 -3.75 -1.67 6.74
CA LEU A 27 -4.19 -0.29 6.51
C LEU A 27 -5.62 -0.17 5.95
N GLY A 28 -6.15 -1.25 5.36
CA GLY A 28 -7.37 -1.17 4.57
C GLY A 28 -7.13 -0.57 3.17
N ASN A 29 -8.22 -0.21 2.49
CA ASN A 29 -8.17 0.33 1.13
C ASN A 29 -8.09 1.87 1.16
N THR A 30 -6.94 2.42 0.75
CA THR A 30 -6.70 3.87 0.65
C THR A 30 -6.99 4.45 -0.73
N TYR A 31 -7.76 3.74 -1.56
CA TYR A 31 -8.18 4.16 -2.90
C TYR A 31 -6.96 4.52 -3.76
N SER A 32 -6.87 5.75 -4.26
CA SER A 32 -5.76 6.23 -5.08
C SER A 32 -4.40 6.16 -4.37
N GLY A 33 -4.39 6.09 -3.04
CA GLY A 33 -3.16 5.88 -2.26
C GLY A 33 -2.69 4.42 -2.22
N SER A 34 -3.52 3.45 -2.62
CA SER A 34 -3.23 2.02 -2.39
C SER A 34 -2.00 1.54 -3.16
N SER A 35 -1.88 1.91 -4.44
CA SER A 35 -0.71 1.54 -5.25
C SER A 35 0.55 2.33 -4.85
N PRO A 36 0.53 3.67 -4.67
CA PRO A 36 1.69 4.41 -4.14
C PRO A 36 2.22 3.90 -2.79
N LEU A 37 1.34 3.60 -1.83
CA LEU A 37 1.77 3.08 -0.53
C LEU A 37 2.39 1.69 -0.63
N GLY A 38 1.89 0.84 -1.54
CA GLY A 38 2.53 -0.44 -1.83
C GLY A 38 3.95 -0.24 -2.38
N LEU A 39 4.14 0.76 -3.25
CA LEU A 39 5.46 1.10 -3.80
C LEU A 39 6.43 1.59 -2.73
N THR A 40 6.00 2.44 -1.77
CA THR A 40 6.90 2.90 -0.71
C THR A 40 7.42 1.74 0.14
N ALA A 41 6.56 0.78 0.51
CA ALA A 41 6.97 -0.40 1.25
C ALA A 41 7.93 -1.31 0.47
N ILE A 42 7.83 -1.33 -0.87
CA ILE A 42 8.80 -2.04 -1.72
C ILE A 42 10.15 -1.31 -1.70
N LEU A 43 10.15 0.01 -1.93
CA LEU A 43 11.37 0.84 -1.93
C LEU A 43 12.14 0.79 -0.60
N ASP A 44 11.42 0.64 0.52
CA ASP A 44 11.99 0.48 1.87
C ASP A 44 12.89 -0.77 2.01
N VAL A 45 12.78 -1.75 1.11
CA VAL A 45 13.56 -3.02 1.19
C VAL A 45 14.28 -3.39 -0.12
N SER A 46 14.08 -2.63 -1.20
CA SER A 46 14.70 -2.90 -2.50
C SER A 46 16.24 -2.80 -2.48
N LYS A 47 16.89 -3.25 -3.54
CA LYS A 47 18.32 -3.06 -3.80
C LYS A 47 18.53 -2.39 -5.15
N PRO A 48 19.67 -1.71 -5.37
CA PRO A 48 20.02 -1.22 -6.69
C PRO A 48 19.94 -2.34 -7.74
N GLY A 49 19.28 -2.07 -8.86
CA GLY A 49 19.03 -3.03 -9.94
C GLY A 49 17.71 -3.82 -9.83
N ASP A 50 17.01 -3.76 -8.69
CA ASP A 50 15.68 -4.36 -8.58
C ASP A 50 14.71 -3.72 -9.58
N LYS A 51 13.88 -4.56 -10.21
CA LYS A 51 12.79 -4.11 -11.09
C LYS A 51 11.45 -4.22 -10.38
N ILE A 52 10.66 -3.15 -10.44
CA ILE A 52 9.36 -3.06 -9.77
C ILE A 52 8.30 -2.76 -10.82
N LEU A 53 7.29 -3.63 -10.93
CA LEU A 53 6.07 -3.37 -11.68
C LEU A 53 4.99 -2.92 -10.71
N ILE A 54 4.39 -1.77 -10.97
CA ILE A 54 3.20 -1.28 -10.26
C ILE A 54 2.07 -1.08 -11.26
N VAL A 55 0.87 -1.54 -10.89
CA VAL A 55 -0.34 -1.42 -11.70
C VAL A 55 -1.46 -0.87 -10.81
N SER A 56 -2.00 0.30 -11.16
CA SER A 56 -3.13 0.93 -10.47
C SER A 56 -4.46 0.48 -11.08
N TYR A 57 -5.57 0.74 -10.40
CA TYR A 57 -6.90 0.58 -10.96
C TYR A 57 -7.87 1.61 -10.39
N GLY A 58 -8.63 2.28 -11.25
CA GLY A 58 -9.71 3.19 -10.91
C GLY A 58 -11.03 2.72 -11.51
N SER A 59 -12.10 2.71 -10.69
CA SER A 59 -13.44 2.34 -11.14
C SER A 59 -13.99 3.34 -12.16
N GLY A 60 -14.59 2.85 -13.24
CA GLY A 60 -15.06 3.69 -14.36
C GLY A 60 -14.97 3.05 -15.76
N ALA A 61 -13.86 2.49 -16.25
CA ALA A 61 -12.65 2.01 -15.59
C ALA A 61 -11.35 2.39 -16.32
N GLY A 62 -10.24 2.45 -15.57
CA GLY A 62 -8.90 2.72 -16.09
C GLY A 62 -7.81 2.08 -15.22
N SER A 63 -6.65 1.85 -15.81
CA SER A 63 -5.48 1.25 -15.14
C SER A 63 -4.21 1.85 -15.73
N ASP A 64 -3.28 2.23 -14.85
CA ASP A 64 -1.97 2.73 -15.24
C ASP A 64 -0.88 1.76 -14.76
N ALA A 65 0.08 1.46 -15.63
CA ALA A 65 1.18 0.56 -15.32
C ALA A 65 2.52 1.27 -15.49
N PHE A 66 3.42 1.06 -14.53
CA PHE A 66 4.77 1.62 -14.54
C PHE A 66 5.79 0.54 -14.18
N ILE A 67 6.94 0.58 -14.86
CA ILE A 67 8.11 -0.23 -14.49
C ILE A 67 9.19 0.72 -13.99
N PHE A 68 9.69 0.43 -12.80
CA PHE A 68 10.82 1.13 -12.20
C PHE A 68 12.04 0.22 -12.15
N GLU A 69 13.22 0.80 -12.34
CA GLU A 69 14.50 0.20 -11.98
C GLU A 69 15.10 0.99 -10.83
N VAL A 70 15.39 0.30 -9.73
CA VAL A 70 15.90 0.92 -8.51
C VAL A 70 17.36 1.33 -8.71
N THR A 71 17.66 2.61 -8.48
CA THR A 71 19.03 3.13 -8.64
C THR A 71 19.85 3.02 -7.36
N LYS A 72 21.17 3.17 -7.47
CA LYS A 72 22.10 3.25 -6.32
C LYS A 72 21.78 4.39 -5.34
N ARG A 73 20.98 5.38 -5.74
CA ARG A 73 20.55 6.47 -4.85
C ARG A 73 19.67 5.95 -3.71
N ILE A 74 19.05 4.78 -3.85
CA ILE A 74 18.15 4.22 -2.82
C ILE A 74 18.84 4.08 -1.46
N ASP A 75 20.11 3.70 -1.45
CA ASP A 75 20.90 3.49 -0.21
C ASP A 75 21.14 4.79 0.56
N LYS A 76 21.08 5.94 -0.13
CA LYS A 76 21.20 7.28 0.48
C LYS A 76 19.84 7.88 0.85
N ALA A 77 18.78 7.45 0.18
CA ALA A 77 17.46 8.09 0.28
C ALA A 77 16.53 7.39 1.26
N ARG A 78 16.63 6.05 1.38
CA ARG A 78 15.67 5.22 2.13
C ARG A 78 15.51 5.65 3.59
N ASP A 79 16.61 5.83 4.30
CA ASP A 79 16.58 6.07 5.74
C ASP A 79 16.54 7.57 6.09
N LEU A 80 16.28 8.45 5.11
CA LEU A 80 16.03 9.88 5.36
C LEU A 80 14.61 10.15 5.89
N ALA A 81 13.73 9.15 5.89
CA ALA A 81 12.38 9.23 6.42
C ALA A 81 12.01 7.90 7.13
N PRO A 82 11.01 7.90 8.03
CA PRO A 82 10.50 6.68 8.63
C PRO A 82 9.97 5.70 7.58
N LYS A 83 10.16 4.40 7.84
CA LYS A 83 9.74 3.35 6.91
C LYS A 83 8.23 3.19 6.91
N THR A 84 7.66 2.78 5.78
CA THR A 84 6.22 2.59 5.61
C THR A 84 5.65 1.66 6.68
N ARG A 85 6.29 0.50 6.91
CA ARG A 85 5.81 -0.46 7.91
C ARG A 85 5.97 0.04 9.35
N GLU A 86 7.02 0.79 9.65
CA GLU A 86 7.17 1.44 10.96
C GLU A 86 6.01 2.40 11.23
N LEU A 87 5.65 3.24 10.25
CA LEU A 87 4.52 4.17 10.37
C LEU A 87 3.17 3.46 10.56
N LEU A 88 2.99 2.27 9.99
CA LEU A 88 1.76 1.48 10.15
C LEU A 88 1.66 0.81 11.52
N GLU A 89 2.79 0.54 12.16
CA GLU A 89 2.88 -0.21 13.41
C GLU A 89 3.02 0.72 14.63
N LYS A 90 3.48 1.95 14.42
CA LYS A 90 3.68 2.95 15.46
C LYS A 90 2.38 3.67 15.84
N ASN A 91 2.16 3.87 17.14
CA ASN A 91 1.06 4.67 17.69
C ASN A 91 -0.35 4.24 17.23
N ILE A 92 -0.58 2.93 17.04
CA ILE A 92 -1.92 2.43 16.70
C ILE A 92 -2.87 2.68 17.86
N ASN A 93 -3.94 3.44 17.60
CA ASN A 93 -5.05 3.62 18.52
C ASN A 93 -6.22 2.76 18.04
N TYR A 94 -6.48 1.67 18.76
CA TYR A 94 -7.67 0.85 18.53
C TYR A 94 -8.90 1.61 19.02
N LEU A 95 -9.95 1.60 18.22
CA LEU A 95 -11.20 2.30 18.50
C LEU A 95 -12.34 1.30 18.52
N GLU A 96 -13.27 1.51 19.44
CA GLU A 96 -14.56 0.84 19.37
C GLU A 96 -15.37 1.37 18.18
N TYR A 97 -16.30 0.56 17.67
CA TYR A 97 -17.07 0.94 16.49
C TYR A 97 -17.85 2.26 16.69
N GLY A 98 -18.34 2.52 17.90
CA GLY A 98 -19.00 3.78 18.25
C GLY A 98 -18.07 5.00 18.13
N GLU A 99 -16.82 4.88 18.58
CA GLU A 99 -15.81 5.94 18.45
C GLU A 99 -15.43 6.18 16.99
N TYR A 100 -15.19 5.10 16.24
CA TYR A 100 -14.97 5.16 14.80
C TYR A 100 -16.14 5.85 14.09
N ALA A 101 -17.38 5.44 14.37
CA ALA A 101 -18.57 6.02 13.75
C ALA A 101 -18.74 7.50 14.11
N LYS A 102 -18.41 7.89 15.35
CA LYS A 102 -18.36 9.29 15.78
C LYS A 102 -17.31 10.09 15.00
N PHE A 103 -16.05 9.62 14.94
CA PHE A 103 -14.97 10.30 14.22
C PHE A 103 -15.21 10.40 12.72
N ARG A 104 -15.85 9.40 12.12
CA ARG A 104 -16.24 9.38 10.70
C ARG A 104 -17.59 10.03 10.42
N GLN A 105 -18.22 10.65 11.43
CA GLN A 105 -19.50 11.36 11.31
C GLN A 105 -20.63 10.50 10.72
N LYS A 106 -20.66 9.21 11.05
CA LYS A 106 -21.68 8.24 10.60
C LYS A 106 -22.94 8.23 11.48
N ILE A 107 -22.92 8.89 12.63
CA ILE A 107 -24.04 8.94 13.57
C ILE A 107 -24.93 10.12 13.20
N LYS A 108 -26.16 9.84 12.74
CA LYS A 108 -27.17 10.88 12.55
C LYS A 108 -27.64 11.36 13.91
N LYS A 109 -27.48 12.65 14.18
CA LYS A 109 -28.10 13.28 15.34
C LYS A 109 -29.59 13.44 15.04
N VAL A 110 -30.44 13.10 16.00
CA VAL A 110 -31.85 13.50 15.93
C VAL A 110 -31.89 14.97 16.32
N THR A 111 -32.04 15.84 15.33
CA THR A 111 -32.53 17.21 15.51
C THR A 111 -34.01 17.25 15.25
#